data_AF-A0A7C1W6Y0-F1
#
_entry.id   AF-A0A7C1W6Y0-F1
#
_cell.length_a   1.000
_cell.length_b   1.000
_cell.length_c   1.000
_cell.angle_alpha   90.00
_cell.angle_beta   90.00
_cell.angle_gamma   90.00
#
_symmetry.space_group_name_H-M   'P 1'
#
loop_
_entity.id
_entity.type
_entity.pdbx_description
1 polymer ?
#
loop_
_entity_poly.entity_id
_entity_poly.type
_entity_poly.pdbx_seq_one_letter_code
_entity_poly.pdbx_strand_id
1 'polypeptide(L)'
;MLKTLQDPKDKFDFGTDLKDLYPDAEEYFREKIDFDSKAEESRRQMREKLQVPNATFDFDDVMRTLLIAVVIDAHNHNVVRQRIVRVMLIISVILLLIGLFTNINYNALHCFYRDRLSKTFLIRRSKEGEIKPNDPLLLTELHQHNNGPYHLVNTTLNVPSSTIRSLQKWGADFFTFSKLYCGAESTGYRSTVSYNKGQTTLATAMAISGAAASPEMGQGTNSFLAPMMTLLNYRLHQWLPHPKFNKRLAVWGPSYLFKELFRRGTENDKLLNLSDGGHHENLGVYSLLKRRCKLIIASDAGADPDFQMTDLAKLRRKACLLDGINIEIDTTDLRPDEKNRTKAYFVKGTIHYPGGEEGTLFYIKTTMIGSEPEQLQAYRRKHPTFPDETTADQFFNEEQFESYRKLGELVGEMICSKKAGKEVCDIQAEIEQIFGKAARSEDSHNG
;
A
#
# COMPACT_ATOMS: atom_id res chain seq x y z
N MET A 1 -37.07 -6.14 -23.27
CA MET A 1 -37.43 -5.12 -24.27
C MET A 1 -36.14 -4.69 -24.96
N LEU A 2 -35.65 -5.54 -25.87
CA LEU A 2 -34.40 -5.37 -26.61
C LEU A 2 -34.81 -4.98 -28.04
N LYS A 3 -34.65 -3.72 -28.40
CA LYS A 3 -34.62 -3.28 -29.80
C LYS A 3 -33.96 -1.91 -29.93
N THR A 4 -33.09 -1.83 -30.95
CA THR A 4 -32.71 -0.65 -31.74
C THR A 4 -31.86 0.44 -31.09
N LEU A 5 -30.54 0.32 -31.30
CA LEU A 5 -29.69 1.46 -31.68
C LEU A 5 -28.86 1.03 -32.89
N GLN A 6 -29.41 1.30 -34.08
CA GLN A 6 -28.73 1.29 -35.37
C GLN A 6 -28.66 2.75 -35.81
N ASP A 7 -27.57 3.46 -35.48
CA ASP A 7 -27.10 4.60 -36.30
C ASP A 7 -25.61 4.90 -35.96
N PRO A 8 -24.68 4.93 -36.94
CA PRO A 8 -23.24 5.13 -36.68
C PRO A 8 -22.79 6.60 -36.77
N LYS A 9 -23.58 7.57 -36.26
CA LYS A 9 -23.27 9.00 -36.41
C LYS A 9 -23.12 9.85 -35.14
N ASP A 10 -23.29 9.31 -33.94
CA ASP A 10 -22.95 10.04 -32.71
C ASP A 10 -21.56 9.65 -32.21
N LYS A 11 -20.54 10.26 -32.81
CA LYS A 11 -19.19 10.28 -32.25
C LYS A 11 -19.20 11.17 -31.01
N PHE A 12 -19.07 10.57 -29.83
CA PHE A 12 -18.68 11.29 -28.62
C PHE A 12 -17.28 11.90 -28.82
N ASP A 13 -17.23 13.22 -28.78
CA ASP A 13 -16.02 14.03 -28.87
C ASP A 13 -15.27 13.95 -27.53
N PHE A 14 -14.13 13.26 -27.50
CA PHE A 14 -13.26 13.12 -26.32
C PHE A 14 -12.25 14.26 -26.18
N GLY A 15 -12.42 15.36 -26.92
CA GLY A 15 -11.40 16.41 -27.05
C GLY A 15 -11.33 17.45 -25.93
N THR A 16 -12.37 17.61 -25.09
CA THR A 16 -12.56 18.91 -24.40
C THR A 16 -12.46 18.91 -22.87
N ASP A 17 -12.53 17.78 -22.17
CA ASP A 17 -12.58 17.77 -20.68
C ASP A 17 -11.32 17.26 -19.97
N LEU A 18 -10.22 17.02 -20.68
CA LEU A 18 -8.95 16.59 -20.07
C LEU A 18 -8.07 17.74 -19.57
N LYS A 19 -8.34 18.98 -20.01
CA LYS A 19 -7.54 20.17 -19.67
C LYS A 19 -7.78 20.69 -18.27
N ASP A 20 -8.98 20.50 -17.73
CA ASP A 20 -9.34 21.04 -16.41
C ASP A 20 -8.99 20.07 -15.26
N LEU A 21 -8.75 18.78 -15.55
CA LEU A 21 -8.38 17.79 -14.54
C LEU A 21 -6.86 17.66 -14.29
N TYR A 22 -5.99 18.04 -15.24
CA TYR A 22 -4.55 17.76 -15.14
C TYR A 22 -3.64 18.84 -15.78
N PRO A 23 -3.44 20.00 -15.12
CA PRO A 23 -2.53 21.04 -15.62
C PRO A 23 -1.07 20.58 -15.74
N ASP A 24 -0.62 19.64 -14.90
CA ASP A 24 0.76 19.12 -14.90
C ASP A 24 1.03 18.03 -15.96
N ALA A 25 -0.03 17.44 -16.55
CA ALA A 25 0.13 16.43 -17.58
C ALA A 25 0.68 17.05 -18.89
N GLU A 26 0.34 18.31 -19.16
CA GLU A 26 0.79 19.03 -20.34
C GLU A 26 2.30 19.33 -20.29
N GLU A 27 2.87 19.55 -19.11
CA GLU A 27 4.31 19.74 -18.92
C GLU A 27 5.08 18.44 -19.19
N TYR A 28 4.57 17.31 -18.71
CA TYR A 28 5.12 15.99 -19.02
C TYR A 28 5.02 15.63 -20.51
N PHE A 29 3.89 15.92 -21.17
CA PHE A 29 3.74 15.70 -22.60
C PHE A 29 4.58 16.68 -23.43
N ARG A 30 4.73 17.95 -23.01
CA ARG A 30 5.63 18.92 -23.66
C ARG A 30 7.09 18.52 -23.55
N GLU A 31 7.57 18.10 -22.38
CA GLU A 31 8.94 17.60 -22.23
C GLU A 31 9.20 16.39 -23.13
N LYS A 32 8.21 15.51 -23.30
CA LYS A 32 8.34 14.31 -24.14
C LYS A 32 8.26 14.62 -25.63
N ILE A 33 7.41 15.56 -26.04
CA ILE A 33 7.31 16.06 -27.42
C ILE A 33 8.56 16.87 -27.79
N ASP A 34 9.12 17.66 -26.87
CA ASP A 34 10.35 18.43 -27.10
C ASP A 34 11.59 17.51 -27.13
N PHE A 35 11.57 16.40 -26.40
CA PHE A 35 12.58 15.34 -26.51
C PHE A 35 12.52 14.61 -27.85
N ASP A 36 11.32 14.27 -28.33
CA ASP A 36 11.12 13.63 -29.63
C ASP A 36 11.43 14.57 -30.80
N SER A 37 11.14 15.88 -30.68
CA SER A 37 11.47 16.88 -31.71
C SER A 37 13.00 17.08 -31.83
N LYS A 38 13.72 17.16 -30.70
CA LYS A 38 15.19 17.24 -30.67
C LYS A 38 15.86 15.96 -31.14
N ALA A 39 15.23 14.80 -30.89
CA ALA A 39 15.70 13.51 -31.41
C ALA A 39 15.49 13.39 -32.94
N GLU A 40 14.38 13.92 -33.47
CA GLU A 40 14.15 14.00 -34.91
C GLU A 40 15.08 14.98 -35.62
N GLU A 41 15.33 16.15 -35.03
CA GLU A 41 16.25 17.15 -35.60
C GLU A 41 17.70 16.64 -35.61
N SER A 42 18.11 15.95 -34.55
CA SER A 42 19.40 15.25 -34.47
C SER A 42 19.51 14.12 -35.51
N ARG A 43 18.43 13.36 -35.76
CA ARG A 43 18.37 12.33 -36.82
C ARG A 43 18.40 12.95 -38.21
N ARG A 44 17.81 14.14 -38.41
CA ARG A 44 17.78 14.87 -39.69
C ARG A 44 19.16 15.42 -40.04
N GLN A 45 19.85 16.05 -39.08
CA GLN A 45 21.24 16.50 -39.23
C GLN A 45 22.20 15.32 -39.46
N MET A 46 21.95 14.17 -38.85
CA MET A 46 22.75 12.96 -39.07
C MET A 46 22.49 12.35 -40.46
N ARG A 47 21.25 12.42 -40.98
CA ARG A 47 20.90 11.96 -42.34
C ARG A 47 21.48 12.85 -43.45
N GLU A 48 21.52 14.16 -43.27
CA GLU A 48 22.17 15.09 -44.22
C GLU A 48 23.69 14.87 -44.29
N LYS A 49 24.35 14.57 -43.16
CA LYS A 49 25.78 14.24 -43.12
C LYS A 49 26.14 12.89 -43.77
N LEU A 50 25.18 12.01 -44.02
CA LEU A 50 25.40 10.63 -44.48
C LEU A 50 25.03 10.36 -45.95
N GLN A 51 24.57 11.36 -46.73
CA GLN A 51 24.22 11.23 -48.18
C GLN A 51 23.47 9.93 -48.54
N VAL A 52 22.40 9.59 -47.82
CA VAL A 52 21.63 8.36 -48.10
C VAL A 52 20.55 8.65 -49.17
N PRO A 53 20.47 7.90 -50.29
CA PRO A 53 19.50 8.18 -51.35
C PRO A 53 18.07 7.80 -50.96
N ASN A 54 17.09 8.57 -51.45
CA ASN A 54 15.65 8.31 -51.31
C ASN A 54 15.24 7.05 -52.09
N ALA A 55 15.22 5.88 -51.42
CA ALA A 55 14.49 4.73 -51.90
C ALA A 55 13.10 4.73 -51.26
N THR A 56 12.06 5.03 -52.03
CA THR A 56 10.68 4.79 -51.66
C THR A 56 10.49 3.28 -51.48
N PHE A 57 10.27 2.87 -50.23
CA PHE A 57 10.11 1.48 -49.83
C PHE A 57 8.68 1.04 -50.16
N ASP A 58 8.49 0.33 -51.27
CA ASP A 58 7.18 -0.18 -51.69
C ASP A 58 6.82 -1.40 -50.84
N PHE A 59 5.88 -1.21 -49.91
CA PHE A 59 5.48 -2.21 -48.93
C PHE A 59 4.83 -3.43 -49.59
N ASP A 60 4.19 -3.25 -50.76
CA ASP A 60 3.57 -4.34 -51.51
C ASP A 60 4.59 -5.25 -52.18
N ASP A 61 5.73 -4.70 -52.60
CA ASP A 61 6.80 -5.48 -53.21
C ASP A 61 7.60 -6.26 -52.15
N VAL A 62 7.76 -5.70 -50.95
CA VAL A 62 8.31 -6.40 -49.79
C VAL A 62 7.38 -7.52 -49.34
N MET A 63 6.07 -7.26 -49.26
CA MET A 63 5.08 -8.27 -48.89
C MET A 63 4.95 -9.37 -49.94
N ARG A 64 4.99 -9.05 -51.24
CA ARG A 64 5.04 -10.05 -52.32
C ARG A 64 6.33 -10.87 -52.29
N THR A 65 7.47 -10.23 -52.04
CA THR A 65 8.76 -10.93 -51.95
C THR A 65 8.81 -11.83 -50.71
N LEU A 66 8.24 -11.39 -49.57
CA LEU A 66 8.06 -12.23 -48.38
C LEU A 66 7.08 -13.38 -48.63
N LEU A 67 5.97 -13.15 -49.34
CA LEU A 67 4.99 -14.19 -49.66
C LEU A 67 5.58 -15.24 -50.61
N ILE A 68 6.31 -14.80 -51.65
CA ILE A 68 7.00 -15.66 -52.61
C ILE A 68 8.14 -16.41 -51.91
N ALA A 69 8.90 -15.77 -51.02
CA ALA A 69 9.92 -16.43 -50.22
C ALA A 69 9.31 -17.48 -49.28
N VAL A 70 8.18 -17.19 -48.62
CA VAL A 70 7.47 -18.16 -47.77
C VAL A 70 6.90 -19.34 -48.57
N VAL A 71 6.39 -19.10 -49.78
CA VAL A 71 5.84 -20.14 -50.67
C VAL A 71 6.94 -21.00 -51.32
N ILE A 72 8.06 -20.40 -51.73
CA ILE A 72 9.23 -21.13 -52.27
C ILE A 72 9.95 -21.90 -51.17
N ASP A 73 10.09 -21.33 -49.96
CA ASP A 73 10.70 -22.01 -48.81
C ASP A 73 9.77 -23.16 -48.34
N ALA A 74 8.43 -22.99 -48.37
CA ALA A 74 7.46 -24.03 -47.98
C ALA A 74 7.58 -25.33 -48.80
N HIS A 75 8.18 -25.31 -49.99
CA HIS A 75 8.48 -26.50 -50.78
C HIS A 75 9.62 -27.34 -50.16
N ASN A 76 10.43 -26.76 -49.28
CA ASN A 76 11.45 -27.40 -48.46
C ASN A 76 11.02 -27.39 -46.98
N HIS A 77 9.99 -28.17 -46.66
CA HIS A 77 9.36 -28.22 -45.32
C HIS A 77 10.34 -28.36 -44.13
N ASN A 78 11.53 -28.94 -44.33
CA ASN A 78 12.56 -29.07 -43.29
C ASN A 78 13.40 -27.80 -43.09
N VAL A 79 13.69 -27.02 -44.14
CA VAL A 79 14.59 -25.84 -44.05
C VAL A 79 13.85 -24.64 -43.47
N VAL A 80 12.60 -24.38 -43.89
CA VAL A 80 11.76 -23.32 -43.29
C VAL A 80 11.52 -23.59 -41.82
N ARG A 81 11.17 -24.85 -41.50
CA ARG A 81 10.91 -25.27 -40.13
C ARG A 81 12.15 -25.07 -39.26
N GLN A 82 13.35 -25.39 -39.76
CA GLN A 82 14.60 -25.13 -39.05
C GLN A 82 14.88 -23.63 -38.86
N ARG A 83 14.59 -22.79 -39.86
CA ARG A 83 14.74 -21.33 -39.76
C ARG A 83 13.76 -20.72 -38.76
N ILE A 84 12.49 -21.09 -38.82
CA ILE A 84 11.45 -20.65 -37.87
C ILE A 84 11.82 -21.08 -36.45
N VAL A 85 12.22 -22.34 -36.25
CA VAL A 85 12.65 -22.83 -34.92
C VAL A 85 13.86 -22.05 -34.40
N ARG A 86 14.85 -21.74 -35.25
CA ARG A 86 16.00 -20.91 -34.85
C ARG A 86 15.57 -19.49 -34.46
N VAL A 87 14.69 -18.85 -35.22
CA VAL A 87 14.17 -17.52 -34.91
C VAL A 87 13.38 -17.54 -33.60
N MET A 88 12.49 -18.51 -33.40
CA MET A 88 11.77 -18.67 -32.14
C MET A 88 12.71 -18.91 -30.95
N LEU A 89 13.78 -19.68 -31.14
CA LEU A 89 14.77 -19.94 -30.10
C LEU A 89 15.57 -18.68 -29.76
N ILE A 90 15.97 -17.90 -30.76
CA ILE A 90 16.64 -16.61 -30.57
C ILE A 90 15.71 -15.64 -29.82
N ILE A 91 14.46 -15.50 -30.24
CA ILE A 91 13.47 -14.66 -29.54
C ILE A 91 13.26 -15.14 -28.10
N SER A 92 13.15 -16.45 -27.89
CA SER A 92 12.99 -17.03 -26.54
C SER A 92 14.19 -16.73 -25.65
N VAL A 93 15.41 -16.84 -26.18
CA VAL A 93 16.64 -16.49 -25.45
C VAL A 93 16.67 -15.00 -25.14
N ILE A 94 16.32 -14.14 -26.10
CA ILE A 94 16.24 -12.68 -25.89
C ILE A 94 15.21 -12.36 -24.80
N LEU A 95 14.01 -12.94 -24.85
CA LEU A 95 12.98 -12.74 -23.83
C LEU A 95 13.42 -13.26 -22.46
N LEU A 96 14.12 -14.38 -22.41
CA LEU A 96 14.66 -14.94 -21.17
C LEU A 96 15.73 -14.00 -20.57
N LEU A 97 16.63 -13.47 -21.42
CA LEU A 97 17.62 -12.47 -21.02
C LEU A 97 16.96 -11.18 -20.53
N ILE A 98 15.98 -10.64 -21.26
CA ILE A 98 15.20 -9.47 -20.83
C ILE A 98 14.54 -9.75 -19.47
N GLY A 99 13.97 -10.94 -19.28
CA GLY A 99 13.36 -11.35 -18.01
C GLY A 99 14.35 -11.42 -16.83
N LEU A 100 15.64 -11.61 -17.07
CA LEU A 100 16.68 -11.56 -16.03
C LEU A 100 17.02 -10.12 -15.61
N PHE A 101 16.83 -9.14 -16.50
CA PHE A 101 17.09 -7.72 -16.23
C PHE A 101 15.83 -6.93 -15.85
N THR A 102 14.64 -7.50 -16.06
CA THR A 102 13.38 -6.84 -15.73
C THR A 102 13.14 -6.89 -14.24
N ASN A 103 13.08 -5.71 -13.60
CA ASN A 103 12.66 -5.62 -12.20
C ASN A 103 11.14 -5.67 -12.12
N ILE A 104 10.62 -6.69 -11.42
CA ILE A 104 9.18 -6.91 -11.23
C ILE A 104 8.51 -5.66 -10.64
N ASN A 105 9.17 -4.94 -9.75
CA ASN A 105 8.58 -3.83 -9.00
C ASN A 105 8.51 -2.50 -9.78
N TYR A 106 9.32 -2.31 -10.82
CA TYR A 106 9.46 -0.99 -11.49
C TYR A 106 8.30 -0.65 -12.42
N ASN A 107 7.58 -1.64 -12.92
CA ASN A 107 6.46 -1.42 -13.85
C ASN A 107 5.12 -1.21 -13.11
N ALA A 108 5.13 -1.12 -11.77
CA ALA A 108 3.92 -1.03 -10.94
C ALA A 108 3.58 0.43 -10.57
N LEU A 109 2.30 0.70 -10.32
CA LEU A 109 1.79 2.00 -9.83
C LEU A 109 2.34 2.40 -8.45
N HIS A 110 3.01 1.46 -7.77
CA HIS A 110 3.56 1.63 -6.43
C HIS A 110 4.47 2.87 -6.30
N CYS A 111 5.38 3.12 -7.25
CA CYS A 111 6.30 4.26 -7.15
C CYS A 111 5.55 5.60 -7.14
N PHE A 112 4.54 5.74 -8.00
CA PHE A 112 3.70 6.93 -8.04
C PHE A 112 2.92 7.11 -6.72
N TYR A 113 2.30 6.05 -6.22
CA TYR A 113 1.57 6.06 -4.95
C TYR A 113 2.48 6.45 -3.77
N ARG A 114 3.66 5.83 -3.69
CA ARG A 114 4.69 6.13 -2.69
C ARG A 114 5.10 7.61 -2.72
N ASP A 115 5.37 8.15 -3.90
CA ASP A 115 5.84 9.53 -4.03
C ASP A 115 4.75 10.54 -3.65
N ARG A 116 3.47 10.23 -3.91
CA ARG A 116 2.33 11.05 -3.44
C ARG A 116 2.19 11.01 -1.92
N LEU A 117 2.20 9.83 -1.31
CA LEU A 117 2.13 9.72 0.16
C LEU A 117 3.32 10.40 0.86
N SER A 118 4.52 10.26 0.31
CA SER A 118 5.73 10.88 0.85
C SER A 118 5.61 12.40 0.87
N LYS A 119 5.16 13.01 -0.24
CA LYS A 119 4.96 14.47 -0.33
C LYS A 119 3.89 14.97 0.65
N THR A 120 2.84 14.20 0.90
CA THR A 120 1.75 14.60 1.79
C THR A 120 2.12 14.46 3.27
N PHE A 121 2.70 13.33 3.67
CA PHE A 121 2.87 12.98 5.09
C PHE A 121 4.31 13.06 5.61
N LEU A 122 5.31 12.88 4.74
CA LEU A 122 6.71 12.91 5.12
C LEU A 122 7.29 14.28 4.79
N ILE A 123 6.97 15.28 5.61
CA ILE A 123 7.46 16.64 5.46
C ILE A 123 8.53 16.97 6.49
N ARG A 124 9.46 17.84 6.12
CA ARG A 124 10.46 18.43 7.01
C ARG A 124 10.45 19.94 6.87
N ARG A 125 10.77 20.64 7.96
CA ARG A 125 11.00 22.07 7.93
C ARG A 125 12.46 22.37 7.64
N SER A 126 12.74 23.21 6.64
CA SER A 126 14.08 23.69 6.37
C SER A 126 14.53 24.69 7.44
N LYS A 127 15.83 25.01 7.47
CA LYS A 127 16.38 26.01 8.41
C LYS A 127 15.81 27.40 8.17
N GLU A 128 15.38 27.67 6.93
CA GLU A 128 14.75 28.90 6.46
C GLU A 128 13.23 28.92 6.71
N GLY A 129 12.66 27.86 7.29
CA GLY A 129 11.24 27.77 7.66
C GLY A 129 10.32 27.15 6.60
N GLU A 130 10.84 26.87 5.40
CA GLU A 130 10.07 26.25 4.30
C GLU A 130 9.73 24.79 4.60
N ILE A 131 8.51 24.37 4.22
CA ILE A 131 8.10 22.96 4.32
C ILE A 131 8.52 22.26 3.02
N LYS A 132 9.33 21.19 3.15
CA LYS A 132 9.81 20.39 2.02
C LYS A 132 9.53 18.92 2.25
N PRO A 133 9.26 18.12 1.20
CA PRO A 133 9.21 16.67 1.31
C PRO A 133 10.51 16.09 1.87
N ASN A 134 10.39 14.99 2.61
CA ASN A 134 11.46 14.23 3.23
C ASN A 134 11.52 12.80 2.65
N ASP A 135 11.42 12.71 1.33
CA ASP A 135 11.40 11.46 0.56
C ASP A 135 12.55 10.47 0.86
N PRO A 136 13.80 10.91 1.10
CA PRO A 136 14.91 9.97 1.32
C PRO A 136 14.99 9.42 2.75
N LEU A 137 14.04 9.75 3.64
CA LEU A 137 14.08 9.31 5.04
C LEU A 137 14.16 7.78 5.16
N LEU A 138 15.30 7.30 5.62
CA LEU A 138 15.56 5.87 5.80
C LEU A 138 14.95 5.36 7.11
N LEU A 139 14.55 4.08 7.14
CA LEU A 139 14.08 3.45 8.37
C LEU A 139 15.13 3.49 9.49
N THR A 140 16.42 3.36 9.14
CA THR A 140 17.54 3.42 10.09
C THR A 140 17.71 4.79 10.74
N GLU A 141 17.20 5.84 10.09
CA GLU A 141 17.30 7.24 10.51
C GLU A 141 16.08 7.70 11.32
N LEU A 142 15.10 6.83 11.55
CA LEU A 142 13.95 7.18 12.38
C LEU A 142 14.37 7.42 13.83
N HIS A 143 13.71 8.36 14.51
CA HIS A 143 13.96 8.66 15.93
C HIS A 143 15.44 8.92 16.24
N GLN A 144 16.13 9.74 15.45
CA GLN A 144 17.52 10.14 15.75
C GLN A 144 17.64 10.80 17.13
N HIS A 145 16.61 11.54 17.56
CA HIS A 145 16.57 12.26 18.83
C HIS A 145 15.77 11.54 19.93
N ASN A 146 15.37 10.28 19.71
CA ASN A 146 14.58 9.48 20.66
C ASN A 146 13.34 10.20 21.24
N ASN A 147 12.75 11.11 20.46
CA ASN A 147 11.71 12.04 20.88
C ASN A 147 10.28 11.56 20.56
N GLY A 148 10.08 10.25 20.36
CA GLY A 148 8.80 9.71 19.95
C GLY A 148 8.69 8.18 20.02
N PRO A 149 7.48 7.62 19.80
CA PRO A 149 7.23 6.19 19.88
C PRO A 149 8.00 5.38 18.85
N TYR A 150 8.54 4.23 19.25
CA TYR A 150 9.24 3.33 18.33
C TYR A 150 8.31 2.88 17.18
N HIS A 151 8.58 3.38 15.97
CA HIS A 151 7.69 3.19 14.83
C HIS A 151 7.76 1.76 14.27
N LEU A 152 6.59 1.13 14.15
CA LEU A 152 6.39 -0.18 13.54
C LEU A 152 5.44 -0.01 12.34
N VAL A 153 5.90 -0.39 11.16
CA VAL A 153 5.05 -0.41 9.95
C VAL A 153 4.76 -1.87 9.61
N ASN A 154 3.50 -2.26 9.75
CA ASN A 154 3.06 -3.63 9.50
C ASN A 154 2.61 -3.78 8.03
N THR A 155 3.03 -4.86 7.40
CA THR A 155 2.59 -5.25 6.05
C THR A 155 2.16 -6.70 6.05
N THR A 156 1.36 -7.08 5.06
CA THR A 156 0.94 -8.47 4.89
C THR A 156 1.93 -9.22 4.02
N LEU A 157 2.58 -10.23 4.60
CA LEU A 157 3.36 -11.22 3.86
C LEU A 157 2.40 -12.28 3.30
N ASN A 158 2.22 -12.28 1.97
CA ASN A 158 1.35 -13.24 1.30
C ASN A 158 2.08 -14.58 1.09
N VAL A 159 1.57 -15.64 1.69
CA VAL A 159 2.13 -17.01 1.64
C VAL A 159 1.02 -18.05 1.42
N PRO A 160 0.27 -17.96 0.31
CA PRO A 160 -0.89 -18.82 0.05
C PRO A 160 -0.56 -20.31 -0.04
N SER A 161 0.68 -20.66 -0.36
CA SER A 161 1.15 -22.05 -0.48
C SER A 161 2.03 -22.49 0.69
N SER A 162 1.92 -21.84 1.86
CA SER A 162 2.70 -22.24 3.04
C SER A 162 2.30 -23.63 3.54
N THR A 163 3.28 -24.37 4.07
CA THR A 163 3.04 -25.67 4.75
C THR A 163 2.81 -25.51 6.25
N ILE A 164 3.03 -24.32 6.80
CA ILE A 164 2.87 -24.01 8.22
C ILE A 164 1.37 -23.89 8.52
N ARG A 165 0.85 -24.73 9.44
CA ARG A 165 -0.58 -24.82 9.76
C ARG A 165 -1.20 -23.48 10.19
N SER A 166 -0.49 -22.68 11.00
CA SER A 166 -0.98 -21.37 11.44
C SER A 166 -1.15 -20.40 10.26
N LEU A 167 -0.28 -20.47 9.26
CA LEU A 167 -0.33 -19.63 8.06
C LEU A 167 -1.32 -20.14 7.02
N GLN A 168 -1.49 -21.46 6.88
CA GLN A 168 -2.43 -22.06 5.92
C GLN A 168 -3.87 -21.59 6.10
N LYS A 169 -4.30 -21.42 7.35
CA LYS A 169 -5.65 -20.95 7.64
C LYS A 169 -5.90 -19.52 7.14
N TRP A 170 -4.85 -18.69 7.10
CA TRP A 170 -4.96 -17.26 6.83
C TRP A 170 -4.33 -16.84 5.50
N GLY A 171 -3.51 -17.69 4.89
CA GLY A 171 -2.74 -17.43 3.67
C GLY A 171 -1.68 -16.33 3.80
N ALA A 172 -1.38 -15.87 5.01
CA ALA A 172 -0.57 -14.68 5.26
C ALA A 172 0.06 -14.64 6.65
N ASP A 173 1.12 -13.84 6.79
CA ASP A 173 1.81 -13.48 8.04
C ASP A 173 2.04 -11.96 8.12
N PHE A 174 2.45 -11.44 9.28
CA PHE A 174 2.88 -10.05 9.44
C PHE A 174 4.35 -9.87 9.13
N PHE A 175 4.65 -9.01 8.17
CA PHE A 175 6.00 -8.51 7.96
C PHE A 175 6.10 -7.09 8.53
N THR A 176 6.93 -6.92 9.55
CA THR A 176 7.16 -5.63 10.22
C THR A 176 8.40 -4.96 9.66
N PHE A 177 8.28 -3.68 9.29
CA PHE A 177 9.39 -2.77 9.08
C PHE A 177 9.58 -1.90 10.33
N SER A 178 10.82 -1.78 10.80
CA SER A 178 11.15 -0.90 11.91
C SER A 178 12.60 -0.40 11.81
N LYS A 179 13.00 0.53 12.69
CA LYS A 179 14.36 1.08 12.71
C LYS A 179 15.44 0.01 12.91
N LEU A 180 15.22 -0.94 13.81
CA LEU A 180 16.23 -1.91 14.22
C LEU A 180 16.13 -3.22 13.43
N TYR A 181 14.92 -3.73 13.20
CA TYR A 181 14.71 -5.03 12.57
C TYR A 181 13.56 -4.99 11.55
N CYS A 182 13.73 -5.73 10.46
CA CYS A 182 12.70 -6.00 9.45
C CYS A 182 12.51 -7.52 9.29
N GLY A 183 11.26 -7.96 9.19
CA GLY A 183 10.95 -9.38 9.00
C GLY A 183 9.58 -9.81 9.49
N ALA A 184 9.32 -11.11 9.41
CA ALA A 184 8.15 -11.80 9.91
C ALA A 184 8.57 -12.96 10.83
N GLU A 185 7.64 -13.50 11.62
CA GLU A 185 7.92 -14.66 12.47
C GLU A 185 8.24 -15.90 11.64
N SER A 186 7.50 -16.12 10.54
CA SER A 186 7.75 -17.23 9.60
C SER A 186 9.10 -17.13 8.88
N THR A 187 9.54 -15.92 8.56
CA THR A 187 10.79 -15.69 7.80
C THR A 187 11.99 -15.43 8.70
N GLY A 188 11.79 -15.16 9.98
CA GLY A 188 12.76 -14.55 10.87
C GLY A 188 12.97 -13.06 10.59
N TYR A 189 13.69 -12.41 11.51
CA TYR A 189 14.00 -10.99 11.49
C TYR A 189 15.47 -10.74 11.10
N ARG A 190 15.73 -9.66 10.39
CA ARG A 190 17.07 -9.16 10.07
C ARG A 190 17.21 -7.71 10.52
N SER A 191 18.41 -7.33 10.97
CA SER A 191 18.71 -5.93 11.26
C SER A 191 18.45 -5.04 10.04
N THR A 192 17.75 -3.92 10.22
CA THR A 192 17.37 -3.00 9.15
C THR A 192 18.57 -2.44 8.39
N VAL A 193 19.71 -2.24 9.06
CA VAL A 193 20.98 -1.81 8.43
C VAL A 193 21.46 -2.83 7.38
N SER A 194 21.29 -4.11 7.66
CA SER A 194 21.67 -5.20 6.75
C SER A 194 20.57 -5.52 5.73
N TYR A 195 19.31 -5.35 6.11
CA TYR A 195 18.16 -5.62 5.26
C TYR A 195 18.13 -4.64 4.09
N ASN A 196 18.12 -5.17 2.85
CA ASN A 196 18.18 -4.36 1.63
C ASN A 196 19.33 -3.31 1.66
N LYS A 197 20.47 -3.65 2.32
CA LYS A 197 21.62 -2.75 2.54
C LYS A 197 21.27 -1.43 3.25
N GLY A 198 20.21 -1.41 4.08
CA GLY A 198 19.77 -0.21 4.78
C GLY A 198 19.08 0.82 3.88
N GLN A 199 18.76 0.47 2.63
CA GLN A 199 18.18 1.41 1.65
C GLN A 199 16.65 1.50 1.70
N THR A 200 16.01 0.81 2.64
CA THR A 200 14.55 0.86 2.76
C THR A 200 14.13 2.20 3.37
N THR A 201 13.40 2.99 2.59
CA THR A 201 12.84 4.27 3.04
C THR A 201 11.53 4.06 3.81
N LEU A 202 11.22 4.99 4.72
CA LEU A 202 9.92 5.02 5.40
C LEU A 202 8.77 5.16 4.38
N ALA A 203 8.96 6.00 3.35
CA ALA A 203 7.99 6.15 2.27
C ALA A 203 7.61 4.82 1.62
N THR A 204 8.61 3.97 1.34
CA THR A 204 8.38 2.65 0.74
C THR A 204 7.62 1.74 1.70
N ALA A 205 8.01 1.67 2.97
CA ALA A 205 7.31 0.86 3.96
C ALA A 205 5.85 1.32 4.14
N MET A 206 5.62 2.63 4.25
CA MET A 206 4.29 3.24 4.34
C MET A 206 3.44 2.93 3.11
N ALA A 207 3.99 3.07 1.90
CA ALA A 207 3.28 2.81 0.66
C ALA A 207 2.89 1.33 0.50
N ILE A 208 3.74 0.39 0.95
CA ILE A 208 3.39 -1.05 0.96
C ILE A 208 2.31 -1.32 2.00
N SER A 209 2.40 -0.70 3.18
CA SER A 209 1.45 -0.87 4.28
C SER A 209 0.05 -0.40 3.95
N GLY A 210 -0.11 0.65 3.13
CA GLY A 210 -1.41 1.16 2.70
C GLY A 210 -1.75 0.83 1.24
N ALA A 211 -1.17 -0.22 0.68
CA ALA A 211 -1.35 -0.64 -0.71
C ALA A 211 -2.69 -1.39 -0.94
N ALA A 212 -3.82 -0.72 -0.75
CA ALA A 212 -5.16 -1.32 -0.73
C ALA A 212 -5.57 -2.06 -2.02
N ALA A 213 -4.90 -1.81 -3.16
CA ALA A 213 -5.10 -2.52 -4.41
C ALA A 213 -3.93 -3.46 -4.73
N SER A 214 -4.08 -4.74 -4.37
CA SER A 214 -3.14 -5.80 -4.75
C SER A 214 -3.85 -7.07 -5.25
N PRO A 215 -3.26 -7.81 -6.21
CA PRO A 215 -3.73 -9.13 -6.61
C PRO A 215 -3.74 -10.15 -5.45
N GLU A 216 -2.82 -10.03 -4.50
CA GLU A 216 -2.82 -10.84 -3.26
C GLU A 216 -3.16 -9.95 -2.06
N MET A 217 -4.33 -10.18 -1.47
CA MET A 217 -4.90 -9.41 -0.35
C MET A 217 -5.08 -10.29 0.90
N GLY A 218 -4.13 -11.20 1.18
CA GLY A 218 -4.24 -12.14 2.30
C GLY A 218 -5.56 -12.92 2.26
N GLN A 219 -6.37 -12.79 3.33
CA GLN A 219 -7.67 -13.46 3.46
C GLN A 219 -8.74 -12.91 2.52
N GLY A 220 -8.63 -11.65 2.10
CA GLY A 220 -9.58 -10.99 1.21
C GLY A 220 -9.34 -11.26 -0.28
N THR A 221 -8.34 -12.08 -0.62
CA THR A 221 -7.95 -12.33 -2.00
C THR A 221 -9.07 -12.98 -2.80
N ASN A 222 -9.61 -12.27 -3.80
CA ASN A 222 -10.56 -12.83 -4.75
C ASN A 222 -9.82 -13.67 -5.81
N SER A 223 -9.98 -14.99 -5.74
CA SER A 223 -9.33 -15.96 -6.63
C SER A 223 -9.60 -15.76 -8.12
N PHE A 224 -10.71 -15.11 -8.49
CA PHE A 224 -11.05 -14.83 -9.88
C PHE A 224 -10.47 -13.50 -10.37
N LEU A 225 -10.48 -12.47 -9.53
CA LEU A 225 -10.01 -11.14 -9.88
C LEU A 225 -8.48 -11.00 -9.83
N ALA A 226 -7.82 -11.75 -8.92
CA ALA A 226 -6.38 -11.71 -8.74
C ALA A 226 -5.57 -11.95 -10.04
N PRO A 227 -5.86 -12.99 -10.84
CA PRO A 227 -5.22 -13.17 -12.14
C PRO A 227 -5.42 -12.00 -13.11
N MET A 228 -6.61 -11.38 -13.12
CA MET A 228 -6.90 -10.25 -13.99
C MET A 228 -6.11 -9.01 -13.58
N MET A 229 -6.02 -8.72 -12.28
CA MET A 229 -5.22 -7.60 -11.76
C MET A 229 -3.73 -7.78 -12.07
N THR A 230 -3.21 -9.01 -11.92
CA THR A 230 -1.83 -9.33 -12.29
C THR A 230 -1.60 -9.15 -13.80
N LEU A 231 -2.51 -9.62 -14.66
CA LEU A 231 -2.41 -9.46 -16.12
C LEU A 231 -2.54 -8.01 -16.59
N LEU A 232 -3.42 -7.23 -15.95
CA LEU A 232 -3.62 -5.80 -16.21
C LEU A 232 -2.58 -4.92 -15.50
N ASN A 233 -1.64 -5.51 -14.76
CA ASN A 233 -0.57 -4.83 -14.05
C ASN A 233 -1.09 -3.78 -13.03
N TYR A 234 -2.31 -3.97 -12.52
CA TYR A 234 -2.90 -3.15 -11.46
C TYR A 234 -2.44 -3.68 -10.09
N ARG A 235 -1.24 -3.27 -9.68
CA ARG A 235 -0.54 -3.79 -8.50
C ARG A 235 0.16 -2.70 -7.69
N LEU A 236 -0.07 -2.70 -6.38
CA LEU A 236 0.64 -1.86 -5.42
C LEU A 236 1.53 -2.65 -4.45
N HIS A 237 1.42 -3.99 -4.44
CA HIS A 237 2.32 -4.85 -3.66
C HIS A 237 3.75 -4.82 -4.21
N GLN A 238 4.69 -5.31 -3.40
CA GLN A 238 6.11 -5.31 -3.73
C GLN A 238 6.73 -6.67 -3.44
N TRP A 239 7.59 -7.11 -4.36
CA TRP A 239 8.45 -8.26 -4.16
C TRP A 239 9.76 -7.81 -3.50
N LEU A 240 9.97 -8.17 -2.24
CA LEU A 240 11.09 -7.70 -1.43
C LEU A 240 12.03 -8.84 -1.03
N PRO A 241 13.33 -8.57 -0.81
CA PRO A 241 14.29 -9.61 -0.48
C PRO A 241 13.92 -10.29 0.84
N HIS A 242 14.05 -11.62 0.87
CA HIS A 242 13.82 -12.38 2.09
C HIS A 242 14.89 -12.03 3.16
N PRO A 243 14.48 -11.80 4.43
CA PRO A 243 15.39 -11.55 5.55
C PRO A 243 16.47 -12.62 5.81
N LYS A 244 16.42 -13.82 5.25
CA LYS A 244 17.47 -14.83 5.44
C LYS A 244 18.65 -14.65 4.48
N PHE A 245 18.43 -14.09 3.29
CA PHE A 245 19.45 -14.02 2.24
C PHE A 245 20.17 -12.67 2.21
N ASN A 246 21.50 -12.70 2.11
CA ASN A 246 22.37 -11.51 2.20
C ASN A 246 22.67 -10.85 0.83
N LYS A 247 22.47 -11.56 -0.28
CA LYS A 247 22.81 -11.07 -1.63
C LYS A 247 21.53 -10.80 -2.41
N ARG A 248 21.55 -9.76 -3.27
CA ARG A 248 20.58 -9.65 -4.39
C ARG A 248 20.82 -10.89 -5.25
N LEU A 249 20.02 -11.92 -5.03
CA LEU A 249 20.06 -13.11 -5.86
C LEU A 249 19.58 -12.68 -7.23
N ALA A 250 20.28 -13.09 -8.29
CA ALA A 250 19.73 -12.95 -9.64
C ALA A 250 18.45 -13.77 -9.69
N VAL A 251 17.32 -13.09 -9.79
CA VAL A 251 16.01 -13.70 -9.85
C VAL A 251 15.44 -13.44 -11.23
N TRP A 252 14.94 -14.48 -11.88
CA TRP A 252 14.23 -14.33 -13.14
C TRP A 252 12.84 -13.75 -12.86
N GLY A 253 12.67 -12.46 -13.15
CA GLY A 253 11.47 -11.69 -12.82
C GLY A 253 10.14 -12.38 -13.21
N PRO A 254 10.02 -12.90 -14.45
CA PRO A 254 8.81 -13.59 -14.90
C PRO A 254 8.40 -14.80 -14.05
N SER A 255 9.33 -15.53 -13.42
CA SER A 255 8.96 -16.66 -12.55
C SER A 255 8.09 -16.25 -11.36
N TYR A 256 8.33 -15.05 -10.82
CA TYR A 256 7.56 -14.52 -9.70
C TYR A 256 6.20 -13.99 -10.16
N LEU A 257 6.11 -13.49 -11.39
CA LEU A 257 4.81 -13.17 -12.00
C LEU A 257 3.96 -14.44 -12.18
N PHE A 258 4.56 -15.56 -12.60
CA PHE A 258 3.87 -16.85 -12.65
C PHE A 258 3.47 -17.35 -11.27
N LYS A 259 4.33 -17.18 -10.26
CA LYS A 259 3.98 -17.51 -8.87
C LYS A 259 2.80 -16.68 -8.37
N GLU A 260 2.75 -15.41 -8.71
CA GLU A 260 1.63 -14.51 -8.41
C GLU A 260 0.34 -14.98 -9.11
N LEU A 261 0.42 -15.21 -10.42
CA LEU A 261 -0.71 -15.66 -11.24
C LEU A 261 -1.34 -16.97 -10.73
N PHE A 262 -0.50 -17.90 -10.28
CA PHE A 262 -0.93 -19.21 -9.76
C PHE A 262 -0.98 -19.29 -8.23
N ARG A 263 -0.76 -18.19 -7.51
CA ARG A 263 -0.78 -18.11 -6.04
C ARG A 263 0.14 -19.15 -5.36
N ARG A 264 1.35 -19.30 -5.88
CA ARG A 264 2.38 -20.27 -5.42
C ARG A 264 3.44 -19.65 -4.51
N GLY A 265 3.17 -18.48 -3.91
CA GLY A 265 4.07 -17.82 -2.97
C GLY A 265 4.25 -18.60 -1.67
N THR A 266 5.48 -18.70 -1.19
CA THR A 266 5.83 -19.37 0.09
C THR A 266 6.80 -18.52 0.93
N GLU A 267 6.86 -18.78 2.23
CA GLU A 267 7.75 -18.07 3.15
C GLU A 267 9.25 -18.33 2.90
N ASN A 268 9.58 -19.36 2.12
CA ASN A 268 10.95 -19.76 1.80
C ASN A 268 11.47 -19.14 0.49
N ASP A 269 10.63 -18.35 -0.19
CA ASP A 269 10.99 -17.74 -1.47
C ASP A 269 12.07 -16.68 -1.33
N LYS A 270 12.93 -16.54 -2.36
CA LYS A 270 14.04 -15.57 -2.34
C LYS A 270 13.54 -14.13 -2.29
N LEU A 271 12.41 -13.88 -2.95
CA LEU A 271 11.64 -12.65 -2.83
C LEU A 271 10.29 -12.97 -2.19
N LEU A 272 9.86 -12.11 -1.29
CA LEU A 272 8.62 -12.21 -0.54
C LEU A 272 7.61 -11.21 -1.10
N ASN A 273 6.35 -11.62 -1.23
CA ASN A 273 5.27 -10.74 -1.67
C ASN A 273 4.68 -10.00 -0.47
N LEU A 274 4.90 -8.68 -0.40
CA LEU A 274 4.34 -7.83 0.65
C LEU A 274 3.25 -6.91 0.10
N SER A 275 2.11 -6.88 0.79
CA SER A 275 0.94 -6.04 0.47
C SER A 275 0.44 -5.28 1.70
N ASP A 276 -0.69 -4.57 1.55
CA ASP A 276 -1.35 -3.79 2.60
C ASP A 276 -1.44 -4.55 3.94
N GLY A 277 -1.13 -3.87 5.05
CA GLY A 277 -1.24 -4.47 6.39
C GLY A 277 -2.67 -4.89 6.75
N GLY A 278 -3.67 -4.16 6.25
CA GLY A 278 -5.09 -4.41 6.49
C GLY A 278 -5.61 -5.70 5.88
N HIS A 279 -4.92 -6.26 4.88
CA HIS A 279 -5.22 -7.58 4.33
C HIS A 279 -5.07 -8.74 5.35
N HIS A 280 -4.27 -8.52 6.39
CA HIS A 280 -4.07 -9.49 7.46
C HIS A 280 -4.66 -9.04 8.81
N GLU A 281 -4.55 -7.74 9.14
CA GLU A 281 -5.20 -7.11 10.31
C GLU A 281 -5.17 -5.58 10.21
N ASN A 282 -6.34 -4.94 10.10
CA ASN A 282 -6.50 -3.53 9.73
C ASN A 282 -6.19 -2.53 10.86
N LEU A 283 -6.35 -2.91 12.14
CA LEU A 283 -6.10 -2.00 13.26
C LEU A 283 -4.60 -1.89 13.60
N GLY A 284 -3.76 -2.80 13.10
CA GLY A 284 -2.32 -2.87 13.42
C GLY A 284 -2.01 -3.25 14.88
N VAL A 285 -3.03 -3.55 15.68
CA VAL A 285 -2.94 -3.83 17.12
C VAL A 285 -2.33 -5.20 17.39
N TYR A 286 -2.51 -6.17 16.49
CA TYR A 286 -2.07 -7.54 16.75
C TYR A 286 -0.56 -7.66 16.99
N SER A 287 0.27 -6.85 16.30
CA SER A 287 1.72 -6.86 16.53
C SER A 287 2.10 -6.33 17.91
N LEU A 288 1.30 -5.43 18.50
CA LEU A 288 1.47 -4.94 19.87
C LEU A 288 0.99 -5.97 20.91
N LEU A 289 -0.10 -6.69 20.64
CA LEU A 289 -0.57 -7.79 21.49
C LEU A 289 0.50 -8.89 21.64
N LYS A 290 1.17 -9.26 20.55
CA LYS A 290 2.29 -10.22 20.62
C LYS A 290 3.46 -9.75 21.48
N ARG A 291 3.61 -8.45 21.67
CA ARG A 291 4.64 -7.82 22.53
C ARG A 291 4.16 -7.62 23.97
N ARG A 292 2.93 -8.05 24.29
CA ARG A 292 2.31 -7.93 25.62
C ARG A 292 2.31 -6.49 26.14
N CYS A 293 1.98 -5.53 25.27
CA CYS A 293 1.90 -4.13 25.67
C CYS A 293 0.85 -3.94 26.76
N LYS A 294 1.23 -3.26 27.85
CA LYS A 294 0.33 -2.95 28.99
C LYS A 294 -0.78 -1.96 28.65
N LEU A 295 -0.52 -1.07 27.69
CA LEU A 295 -1.45 -0.08 27.21
C LEU A 295 -1.39 -0.05 25.68
N ILE A 296 -2.55 -0.15 25.04
CA ILE A 296 -2.71 -0.05 23.59
C ILE A 296 -3.78 1.00 23.31
N ILE A 297 -3.48 1.92 22.41
CA ILE A 297 -4.42 2.92 21.90
C ILE A 297 -4.61 2.60 20.41
N ALA A 298 -5.81 2.18 20.05
CA ALA A 298 -6.19 1.82 18.70
C ALA A 298 -7.07 2.92 18.10
N SER A 299 -6.63 3.50 17.00
CA SER A 299 -7.42 4.47 16.22
C SER A 299 -7.99 3.77 15.00
N ASP A 300 -9.27 3.46 15.03
CA ASP A 300 -10.00 2.87 13.90
C ASP A 300 -10.63 3.97 13.04
N ALA A 301 -10.02 4.17 11.87
CA ALA A 301 -10.49 5.08 10.83
C ALA A 301 -11.00 4.33 9.58
N GLY A 302 -11.28 3.03 9.67
CA GLY A 302 -11.90 2.29 8.57
C GLY A 302 -13.36 2.69 8.38
N ALA A 303 -13.87 2.63 7.14
CA ALA A 303 -15.30 2.83 6.90
C ALA A 303 -16.10 1.62 7.42
N ASP A 304 -17.15 1.88 8.19
CA ASP A 304 -18.04 0.92 8.82
C ASP A 304 -19.47 1.48 8.93
N PRO A 305 -20.22 1.52 7.81
CA PRO A 305 -21.48 2.27 7.72
C PRO A 305 -22.57 1.69 8.63
N ASP A 306 -22.45 0.41 8.96
CA ASP A 306 -23.36 -0.33 9.83
C ASP A 306 -22.84 -0.42 11.28
N PHE A 307 -21.69 0.17 11.60
CA PHE A 307 -21.07 0.15 12.93
C PHE A 307 -20.98 -1.27 13.51
N GLN A 308 -20.54 -2.23 12.69
CA GLN A 308 -20.38 -3.62 13.08
C GLN A 308 -19.05 -3.86 13.81
N MET A 309 -18.10 -2.93 13.70
CA MET A 309 -16.73 -3.00 14.18
C MET A 309 -16.07 -4.34 13.80
N THR A 310 -16.24 -4.73 12.53
CA THR A 310 -15.82 -6.06 12.05
C THR A 310 -14.33 -6.29 12.22
N ASP A 311 -13.49 -5.26 12.10
CA ASP A 311 -12.05 -5.38 12.26
C ASP A 311 -11.64 -5.64 13.71
N LEU A 312 -12.30 -5.00 14.68
CA LEU A 312 -12.15 -5.32 16.10
C LEU A 312 -12.59 -6.77 16.37
N ALA A 313 -13.73 -7.20 15.82
CA ALA A 313 -14.20 -8.57 15.99
C ALA A 313 -13.22 -9.61 15.39
N LYS A 314 -12.67 -9.34 14.21
CA LYS A 314 -11.63 -10.17 13.57
C LYS A 314 -10.36 -10.22 14.42
N LEU A 315 -9.89 -9.09 14.94
CA LEU A 315 -8.73 -9.00 15.83
C LEU A 315 -8.94 -9.86 17.08
N ARG A 316 -10.07 -9.70 17.78
CA ARG A 316 -10.41 -10.48 18.98
C ARG A 316 -10.39 -11.98 18.71
N ARG A 317 -11.05 -12.41 17.63
CA ARG A 317 -11.10 -13.82 17.23
C ARG A 317 -9.70 -14.34 16.90
N LYS A 318 -8.88 -13.56 16.19
CA LYS A 318 -7.53 -13.94 15.80
C LYS A 318 -6.61 -14.08 17.01
N ALA A 319 -6.58 -13.08 17.89
CA ALA A 319 -5.77 -13.06 19.11
C ALA A 319 -6.13 -14.23 20.04
N CYS A 320 -7.41 -14.52 20.20
CA CYS A 320 -7.88 -15.66 21.01
C CYS A 320 -7.46 -17.00 20.40
N LEU A 321 -7.67 -17.21 19.09
CA LEU A 321 -7.40 -18.50 18.45
C LEU A 321 -5.91 -18.82 18.27
N LEU A 322 -5.06 -17.80 18.08
CA LEU A 322 -3.64 -18.01 17.80
C LEU A 322 -2.78 -18.00 19.06
N ASP A 323 -3.06 -17.07 19.98
CA ASP A 323 -2.18 -16.80 21.13
C ASP A 323 -2.90 -16.96 22.47
N GLY A 324 -4.20 -17.29 22.48
CA GLY A 324 -4.98 -17.39 23.72
C GLY A 324 -5.22 -16.05 24.43
N ILE A 325 -5.07 -14.93 23.71
CA ILE A 325 -5.28 -13.58 24.25
C ILE A 325 -6.78 -13.25 24.16
N ASN A 326 -7.41 -12.95 25.30
CA ASN A 326 -8.81 -12.53 25.34
C ASN A 326 -8.89 -11.01 25.49
N ILE A 327 -9.83 -10.38 24.77
CA ILE A 327 -10.05 -8.93 24.83
C ILE A 327 -11.51 -8.72 25.17
N GLU A 328 -11.75 -8.09 26.32
CA GLU A 328 -13.06 -7.75 26.85
C GLU A 328 -13.30 -6.26 26.67
N ILE A 329 -14.28 -5.93 25.82
CA ILE A 329 -14.57 -4.55 25.46
C ILE A 329 -16.05 -4.42 25.12
N ASP A 330 -16.71 -3.44 25.72
CA ASP A 330 -18.09 -3.07 25.42
C ASP A 330 -18.10 -1.93 24.40
N THR A 331 -18.69 -2.18 23.24
CA THR A 331 -18.77 -1.23 22.12
C THR A 331 -20.15 -0.58 22.00
N THR A 332 -21.07 -0.84 22.95
CA THR A 332 -22.44 -0.35 22.90
C THR A 332 -22.52 1.18 22.79
N ASP A 333 -21.65 1.90 23.48
CA ASP A 333 -21.60 3.37 23.46
C ASP A 333 -21.05 3.94 22.13
N LEU A 334 -20.45 3.11 21.27
CA LEU A 334 -19.99 3.47 19.92
C LEU A 334 -21.02 3.20 18.83
N ARG A 335 -22.19 2.64 19.17
CA ARG A 335 -23.26 2.41 18.19
C ARG A 335 -24.10 3.67 18.04
N PRO A 336 -24.44 4.06 16.81
CA PRO A 336 -25.27 5.23 16.56
C PRO A 336 -26.71 5.04 17.03
N ASP A 337 -27.33 6.15 17.41
CA ASP A 337 -28.78 6.28 17.56
C ASP A 337 -29.47 6.53 16.19
N GLU A 338 -30.79 6.74 16.20
CA GLU A 338 -31.59 7.04 15.00
C GLU A 338 -31.13 8.30 14.24
N LYS A 339 -30.34 9.18 14.88
CA LYS A 339 -29.77 10.39 14.29
C LYS A 339 -28.32 10.19 13.85
N ASN A 340 -27.86 8.95 13.81
CA ASN A 340 -26.48 8.54 13.52
C ASN A 340 -25.46 9.14 14.51
N ARG A 341 -25.85 9.37 15.77
CA ARG A 341 -24.96 9.90 16.83
C ARG A 341 -24.61 8.82 17.83
N THR A 342 -23.35 8.76 18.23
CA THR A 342 -22.89 7.81 19.26
C THR A 342 -22.89 8.46 20.63
N LYS A 343 -22.72 7.67 21.69
CA LYS A 343 -22.60 8.20 23.07
C LYS A 343 -21.16 8.58 23.42
N ALA A 344 -20.20 7.96 22.75
CA ALA A 344 -18.77 8.20 22.95
C ALA A 344 -18.00 8.14 21.62
N TYR A 345 -16.79 8.70 21.64
CA TYR A 345 -15.80 8.57 20.55
C TYR A 345 -14.89 7.36 20.72
N PHE A 346 -14.75 6.89 21.96
CA PHE A 346 -13.85 5.79 22.31
C PHE A 346 -14.41 4.99 23.48
N VAL A 347 -13.93 3.77 23.63
CA VAL A 347 -14.25 2.87 24.75
C VAL A 347 -12.98 2.23 25.29
N LYS A 348 -12.98 1.95 26.60
CA LYS A 348 -11.91 1.24 27.29
C LYS A 348 -12.27 -0.25 27.41
N GLY A 349 -11.32 -1.12 27.13
CA GLY A 349 -11.41 -2.56 27.33
C GLY A 349 -10.19 -3.13 28.03
N THR A 350 -10.32 -4.36 28.51
CA THR A 350 -9.26 -5.10 29.19
C THR A 350 -8.73 -6.21 28.29
N ILE A 351 -7.42 -6.34 28.23
CA ILE A 351 -6.70 -7.40 27.53
C ILE A 351 -6.20 -8.40 28.57
N HIS A 352 -6.56 -9.67 28.41
CA HIS A 352 -6.11 -10.77 29.24
C HIS A 352 -5.06 -11.57 28.48
N TYR A 353 -3.80 -11.46 28.89
CA TYR A 353 -2.70 -12.21 28.30
C TYR A 353 -2.53 -13.58 28.97
N PRO A 354 -2.06 -14.60 28.23
CA PRO A 354 -1.70 -15.89 28.81
C PRO A 354 -0.62 -15.73 29.89
N GLY A 355 -0.86 -16.31 31.05
CA GLY A 355 0.00 -16.19 32.22
C GLY A 355 -0.49 -15.21 33.29
N GLY A 356 -1.68 -14.62 33.11
CA GLY A 356 -2.33 -13.78 34.11
C GLY A 356 -1.92 -12.31 34.09
N GLU A 357 -1.17 -11.89 33.07
CA GLU A 357 -0.86 -10.48 32.84
C GLU A 357 -2.07 -9.78 32.19
N GLU A 358 -2.39 -8.58 32.67
CA GLU A 358 -3.47 -7.76 32.09
C GLU A 358 -2.89 -6.52 31.38
N GLY A 359 -3.60 -6.09 30.34
CA GLY A 359 -3.36 -4.84 29.64
C GLY A 359 -4.66 -4.07 29.40
N THR A 360 -4.53 -2.82 28.99
CA THR A 360 -5.66 -1.95 28.67
C THR A 360 -5.69 -1.63 27.18
N LEU A 361 -6.87 -1.69 26.57
CA LEU A 361 -7.13 -1.25 25.19
C LEU A 361 -8.05 -0.04 25.20
N PHE A 362 -7.59 1.09 24.67
CA PHE A 362 -8.46 2.18 24.26
C PHE A 362 -8.76 2.03 22.78
N TYR A 363 -10.02 1.81 22.43
CA TYR A 363 -10.47 1.70 21.05
C TYR A 363 -11.25 2.96 20.68
N ILE A 364 -10.69 3.73 19.75
CA ILE A 364 -11.22 4.97 19.22
C ILE A 364 -11.84 4.66 17.87
N LYS A 365 -13.06 5.11 17.64
CA LYS A 365 -13.74 4.99 16.34
C LYS A 365 -14.10 6.37 15.83
N THR A 366 -13.99 6.58 14.51
CA THR A 366 -14.49 7.79 13.85
C THR A 366 -16.01 7.88 13.97
N THR A 367 -16.48 8.63 14.95
CA THR A 367 -17.91 8.83 15.24
C THR A 367 -18.21 10.28 15.59
N MET A 368 -19.49 10.62 15.67
CA MET A 368 -19.94 11.92 16.17
C MET A 368 -20.98 11.72 17.27
N ILE A 369 -20.85 12.41 18.38
CA ILE A 369 -21.77 12.43 19.52
C ILE A 369 -22.81 13.56 19.44
N GLY A 370 -22.62 14.53 18.54
CA GLY A 370 -23.55 15.63 18.29
C GLY A 370 -23.30 16.91 19.09
N SER A 371 -22.20 16.99 19.84
CA SER A 371 -21.73 18.20 20.53
C SER A 371 -20.44 18.77 19.92
N GLU A 372 -20.09 18.34 18.72
CA GLU A 372 -18.92 18.82 17.97
C GLU A 372 -19.04 20.30 17.61
N PRO A 373 -17.92 20.99 17.32
CA PRO A 373 -17.94 22.34 16.78
C PRO A 373 -18.85 22.47 15.54
N GLU A 374 -19.47 23.65 15.38
CA GLU A 374 -20.42 23.93 14.30
C GLU A 374 -19.85 23.66 12.91
N GLN A 375 -18.54 23.82 12.71
CA GLN A 375 -17.87 23.49 11.46
C GLN A 375 -18.05 22.01 11.07
N LEU A 376 -17.85 21.08 12.00
CA LEU A 376 -18.02 19.64 11.75
C LEU A 376 -19.50 19.28 11.56
N GLN A 377 -20.39 19.92 12.33
CA GLN A 377 -21.83 19.73 12.16
C GLN A 377 -22.30 20.25 10.79
N ALA A 378 -21.79 21.39 10.33
CA ALA A 378 -22.08 21.96 9.03
C ALA A 378 -21.59 21.06 7.89
N TYR A 379 -20.38 20.53 8.01
CA TYR A 379 -19.84 19.56 7.06
C TYR A 379 -20.73 18.32 6.98
N ARG A 380 -21.08 17.72 8.13
CA ARG A 380 -21.98 16.56 8.17
C ARG A 380 -23.37 16.82 7.56
N ARG A 381 -23.92 18.03 7.73
CA ARG A 381 -25.21 18.38 7.10
C ARG A 381 -25.14 18.39 5.57
N LYS A 382 -23.98 18.71 5.00
CA LYS A 382 -23.72 18.61 3.55
C LYS A 382 -23.32 17.18 3.13
N HIS A 383 -22.65 16.44 4.01
CA HIS A 383 -22.10 15.10 3.77
C HIS A 383 -22.62 14.10 4.82
N PRO A 384 -23.83 13.53 4.65
CA PRO A 384 -24.50 12.73 5.68
C PRO A 384 -23.76 11.45 6.10
N THR A 385 -22.86 10.94 5.25
CA THR A 385 -22.02 9.77 5.53
C THR A 385 -20.84 10.10 6.44
N PHE A 386 -20.42 11.37 6.57
CA PHE A 386 -19.33 11.77 7.47
C PHE A 386 -19.66 11.44 8.93
N PRO A 387 -18.72 10.87 9.73
CA PRO A 387 -17.30 10.64 9.43
C PRO A 387 -16.96 9.24 8.88
N ASP A 388 -17.93 8.56 8.29
CA ASP A 388 -17.80 7.22 7.73
C ASP A 388 -17.92 7.22 6.18
N GLU A 389 -17.20 8.15 5.55
CA GLU A 389 -17.14 8.21 4.08
C GLU A 389 -16.37 7.00 3.52
N THR A 390 -16.75 6.55 2.32
CA THR A 390 -16.19 5.31 1.74
C THR A 390 -14.71 5.44 1.44
N THR A 391 -13.95 4.39 1.76
CA THR A 391 -12.51 4.28 1.44
C THR A 391 -12.23 4.09 -0.07
N ALA A 392 -13.28 3.94 -0.88
CA ALA A 392 -13.15 3.95 -2.35
C ALA A 392 -12.80 5.36 -2.87
N ASP A 393 -13.16 6.41 -2.13
CA ASP A 393 -12.69 7.76 -2.41
C ASP A 393 -11.35 7.99 -1.70
N GLN A 394 -10.31 8.22 -2.50
CA GLN A 394 -8.95 8.49 -2.01
C GLN A 394 -8.50 9.93 -2.31
N PHE A 395 -9.38 10.76 -2.90
CA PHE A 395 -9.04 12.10 -3.37
C PHE A 395 -9.78 13.16 -2.55
N PHE A 396 -9.30 13.37 -1.32
CA PHE A 396 -9.92 14.32 -0.42
C PHE A 396 -9.70 15.75 -0.90
N ASN A 397 -10.77 16.54 -0.90
CA ASN A 397 -10.66 17.99 -1.02
C ASN A 397 -10.23 18.61 0.33
N GLU A 398 -9.92 19.90 0.33
CA GLU A 398 -9.45 20.60 1.53
C GLU A 398 -10.49 20.61 2.67
N GLU A 399 -11.78 20.83 2.35
CA GLU A 399 -12.87 20.86 3.36
C GLU A 399 -13.01 19.50 4.06
N GLN A 400 -12.93 18.40 3.31
CA GLN A 400 -12.99 17.03 3.82
C GLN A 400 -11.77 16.71 4.68
N PHE A 401 -10.56 17.00 4.18
CA PHE A 401 -9.32 16.74 4.92
C PHE A 401 -9.28 17.52 6.25
N GLU A 402 -9.64 18.80 6.23
CA GLU A 402 -9.68 19.62 7.45
C GLU A 402 -10.72 19.07 8.43
N SER A 403 -11.91 18.68 7.95
CA SER A 403 -12.97 18.12 8.79
C SER A 403 -12.52 16.83 9.51
N TYR A 404 -11.84 15.93 8.81
CA TYR A 404 -11.26 14.73 9.43
C TYR A 404 -10.13 15.06 10.41
N ARG A 405 -9.22 15.96 10.04
CA ARG A 405 -8.14 16.44 10.93
C ARG A 405 -8.71 17.04 12.22
N LYS A 406 -9.73 17.88 12.10
CA LYS A 406 -10.37 18.59 13.22
C LYS A 406 -11.15 17.64 14.12
N LEU A 407 -11.85 16.65 13.54
CA LEU A 407 -12.50 15.61 14.33
C LEU A 407 -11.47 14.77 15.10
N GLY A 408 -10.37 14.36 14.45
CA GLY A 408 -9.28 13.64 15.10
C GLY A 408 -8.63 14.42 16.25
N GLU A 409 -8.37 15.72 16.04
CA GLU A 409 -7.88 16.64 17.07
C GLU A 409 -8.83 16.70 18.27
N LEU A 410 -10.13 16.89 18.02
CA LEU A 410 -11.15 16.92 19.08
C LEU A 410 -11.17 15.61 19.88
N VAL A 411 -11.17 14.47 19.21
CA VAL A 411 -11.17 13.15 19.87
C VAL A 411 -9.90 12.94 20.69
N GLY A 412 -8.75 13.35 20.15
CA GLY A 412 -7.45 13.32 20.83
C GLY A 412 -7.40 14.21 22.08
N GLU A 413 -7.98 15.41 22.01
CA GLU A 413 -8.12 16.29 23.19
C GLU A 413 -9.05 15.67 24.23
N MET A 414 -10.18 15.10 23.80
CA MET A 414 -11.18 14.51 24.69
C MET A 414 -10.64 13.30 25.45
N ILE A 415 -9.90 12.41 24.79
CA ILE A 415 -9.34 11.20 25.42
C ILE A 415 -8.20 11.51 26.40
N CYS A 416 -7.51 12.65 26.21
CA CYS A 416 -6.51 13.18 27.13
C CYS A 416 -7.12 14.08 28.23
N SER A 417 -8.41 14.39 28.16
CA SER A 417 -9.07 15.29 29.11
C SER A 417 -9.79 14.54 30.22
N LYS A 418 -9.68 15.04 31.46
CA LYS A 418 -10.46 14.56 32.63
C LYS A 418 -11.97 14.77 32.53
N LYS A 419 -12.47 15.40 31.45
CA LYS A 419 -13.84 15.88 31.32
C LYS A 419 -14.82 14.88 30.71
N ALA A 420 -14.38 13.69 30.28
CA ALA A 420 -15.31 12.63 29.90
C ALA A 420 -16.13 12.24 31.14
N GLY A 421 -17.40 12.62 31.20
CA GLY A 421 -18.30 12.57 32.36
C GLY A 421 -18.66 11.19 32.93
N LYS A 422 -17.78 10.20 32.80
CA LYS A 422 -17.74 8.95 33.57
C LYS A 422 -16.31 8.86 34.13
N GLU A 423 -16.15 8.65 35.44
CA GLU A 423 -14.90 8.65 36.23
C GLU A 423 -13.71 7.80 35.71
N VAL A 424 -13.77 7.17 34.53
CA VAL A 424 -12.96 5.99 34.17
C VAL A 424 -12.13 6.15 32.87
N CYS A 425 -12.11 7.30 32.21
CA CYS A 425 -11.61 7.39 30.82
C CYS A 425 -10.63 8.53 30.54
N ASP A 426 -9.61 8.68 31.41
CA ASP A 426 -8.45 9.55 31.14
C ASP A 426 -7.22 8.68 30.82
N ILE A 427 -6.76 8.71 29.55
CA ILE A 427 -5.55 8.00 29.14
C ILE A 427 -4.33 8.44 29.95
N GLN A 428 -4.23 9.72 30.29
CA GLN A 428 -3.09 10.25 31.03
C GLN A 428 -3.06 9.69 32.45
N ALA A 429 -4.22 9.59 33.11
CA ALA A 429 -4.32 8.94 34.41
C ALA A 429 -3.93 7.46 34.33
N GLU A 430 -4.35 6.77 33.27
CA GLU A 430 -3.98 5.35 33.07
C GLU A 430 -2.47 5.19 32.83
N ILE A 431 -1.86 6.06 32.02
CA ILE A 431 -0.41 6.08 31.81
C ILE A 431 0.32 6.33 33.13
N GLU A 432 -0.12 7.32 33.91
CA GLU A 432 0.45 7.65 35.22
C GLU A 432 0.29 6.48 36.22
N GLN A 433 -0.81 5.73 36.16
CA GLN A 433 -1.04 4.54 36.99
C GLN A 433 -0.14 3.36 36.57
N ILE A 434 -0.02 3.09 35.26
CA ILE A 434 0.71 1.93 34.73
C ILE A 434 2.24 2.13 34.83
N PHE A 435 2.72 3.35 34.56
CA PHE A 435 4.15 3.65 34.47
C PHE A 435 4.68 4.49 35.65
N GLY A 436 3.82 4.97 36.54
CA GLY A 436 4.17 5.80 37.70
C GLY A 436 4.61 7.23 37.33
N LYS A 437 4.83 8.08 38.34
CA LYS A 437 5.40 9.45 38.18
C LYS A 437 6.82 9.50 37.58
N ALA A 438 7.42 8.35 37.25
CA ALA A 438 8.80 8.24 36.75
C ALA A 438 9.03 8.92 35.38
N ALA A 439 7.97 9.22 34.63
CA ALA A 439 8.09 9.93 33.35
C ALA A 439 8.43 11.43 33.46
N ARG A 440 8.44 12.04 34.66
CA ARG A 440 8.77 13.47 34.83
C ARG A 440 10.20 13.75 35.32
N SER A 441 11.00 12.74 35.66
CA SER A 441 12.35 12.95 36.21
C SER A 441 13.49 12.97 35.19
N GLU A 442 13.29 12.46 33.98
CA GLU A 442 14.37 12.44 32.97
C GLU A 442 14.52 13.76 32.19
N ASP A 443 13.49 14.61 32.14
CA ASP A 443 13.57 15.92 31.46
C ASP A 443 14.16 17.05 32.33
N SER A 444 14.44 16.80 33.62
CA SER A 444 15.04 17.80 34.52
C SER A 444 16.55 17.70 34.71
N HIS A 445 17.25 16.86 33.95
CA HIS A 445 18.69 16.61 34.10
C HIS A 445 19.50 16.79 32.80
N ASN A 446 19.10 17.72 31.94
CA ASN A 446 19.99 18.34 30.95
C ASN A 446 19.66 19.83 30.86
N GLY A 447 20.15 20.59 31.86
CA GLY A 447 20.28 22.04 31.81
C GLY A 447 21.67 22.45 31.37
#